data_AF-A0A4Q2YWZ0-F1
#
_entry.id   AF-A0A4Q2YWZ0-F1
#
_cell.length_a   1.000
_cell.length_b   1.000
_cell.length_c   1.000
_cell.angle_alpha   90.00
_cell.angle_beta   90.00
_cell.angle_gamma   90.00
#
_symmetry.space_group_name_H-M   'P 1'
#
loop_
_entity.id
_entity.type
_entity.pdbx_description
1 polymer ?
#
loop_
_entity_poly.entity_id
_entity_poly.type
_entity_poly.pdbx_seq_one_letter_code
_entity_poly.pdbx_strand_id
1 'polypeptide(L)'
;YKTDYSMGYYKREDIPFQFALAEAFTICDAYHCSITTGTDPNRIVFWSGSNFDPDVAATGTNCRDDKSEPNNLRCWIKGALPEPGYTYASNALEWATIPEVLEAAGVDWRIYQDPNDNWTGAMHGGLAFKGFRDAKPGSPIYERGMSHHSLEKLADDAKNGTLPAVSWVLPPKQWSEHPSASTPIEGAEFTASVLDALTANPDTWAGTVFFQTFDENDGLFDHFPPAAPPSYNADGTLAGKATLALPGHYFDDHEDKYLSRDDSISGTTRPFGLGPRVPMYVVSPWSKGGWVSSEVFDHTSVGQFLEQRFGVTIPAISPWHRAVCGDMTSCFDFSKGADAAFPALPDVSGSAAILDTHLQRPKALPPRVPQDLFQEQGIRRSRALPYVLHVDARIDAGDKAVVLDFINEGKAGAVFHVYDKRDLDRIPRRYTVEAGERIDDRWSVDADGAFDLWVLGPNGFHRAFRGTLAEAAHAPKMTARYNIKQRALAFAFANEASDPQEAKIFRDAYAPAAGKTVTIASRSKAVQAWQAPKDHDWYDVTVALPGIEVRLAGRIERGADGISDPLSS
;
A
#
# COMPACT_ATOMS: atom_id res chain seq x y z
N TYR A 1 -2.62 19.88 -8.81
CA TYR A 1 -1.63 20.87 -8.31
C TYR A 1 -1.49 20.71 -6.81
N LYS A 2 -0.27 20.59 -6.28
CA LYS A 2 0.01 20.50 -4.84
C LYS A 2 0.12 21.91 -4.26
N THR A 3 -0.41 22.11 -3.06
CA THR A 3 -0.29 23.39 -2.32
C THR A 3 0.33 23.11 -0.95
N ASP A 4 0.60 24.15 -0.15
CA ASP A 4 1.08 23.97 1.23
C ASP A 4 0.16 23.05 2.07
N TYR A 5 -1.14 23.01 1.74
CA TYR A 5 -2.11 22.11 2.36
C TYR A 5 -1.75 20.64 2.17
N SER A 6 -1.17 20.27 1.02
CA SER A 6 -0.76 18.89 0.73
C SER A 6 0.28 18.37 1.72
N MET A 7 1.04 19.23 2.40
CA MET A 7 2.03 18.82 3.41
C MET A 7 1.45 18.77 4.84
N GLY A 8 0.17 19.09 5.00
CA GLY A 8 -0.52 19.03 6.28
C GLY A 8 -0.69 17.59 6.79
N TYR A 9 -0.66 17.43 8.10
CA TYR A 9 -0.94 16.16 8.77
C TYR A 9 -1.66 16.44 10.11
N TYR A 10 -2.45 15.47 10.56
CA TYR A 10 -3.12 15.52 11.86
C TYR A 10 -2.22 14.97 12.96
N LYS A 11 -2.33 15.53 14.16
CA LYS A 11 -1.69 15.02 15.37
C LYS A 11 -2.68 14.23 16.23
N ARG A 12 -2.16 13.57 17.27
CA ARG A 12 -2.97 12.80 18.23
C ARG A 12 -4.07 13.63 18.87
N GLU A 13 -3.78 14.88 19.22
CA GLU A 13 -4.76 15.82 19.78
C GLU A 13 -5.84 16.27 18.77
N ASP A 14 -5.60 16.13 17.48
CA ASP A 14 -6.55 16.50 16.44
C ASP A 14 -7.56 15.37 16.14
N ILE A 15 -7.10 14.12 16.19
CA ILE A 15 -7.89 12.91 15.87
C ILE A 15 -7.72 11.79 16.93
N PRO A 16 -8.03 12.06 18.21
CA PRO A 16 -7.70 11.15 19.32
C PRO A 16 -8.41 9.79 19.21
N PHE A 17 -9.60 9.74 18.62
CA PHE A 17 -10.35 8.50 18.41
C PHE A 17 -9.64 7.55 17.45
N GLN A 18 -9.16 8.05 16.31
CA GLN A 18 -8.43 7.28 15.31
C GLN A 18 -7.13 6.69 15.88
N PHE A 19 -6.37 7.50 16.65
CA PHE A 19 -5.18 7.00 17.35
C PHE A 19 -5.53 5.91 18.36
N ALA A 20 -6.56 6.10 19.17
CA ALA A 20 -7.01 5.09 20.14
C ALA A 20 -7.46 3.79 19.46
N LEU A 21 -8.15 3.89 18.31
CA LEU A 21 -8.57 2.73 17.53
C LEU A 21 -7.36 1.95 16.98
N ALA A 22 -6.38 2.66 16.42
CA ALA A 22 -5.13 2.05 15.94
C ALA A 22 -4.29 1.44 17.08
N GLU A 23 -4.40 1.94 18.30
CA GLU A 23 -3.70 1.41 19.48
C GLU A 23 -4.42 0.22 20.11
N ALA A 24 -5.73 0.13 19.91
CA ALA A 24 -6.54 -0.99 20.34
C ALA A 24 -6.41 -2.19 19.40
N PHE A 25 -6.36 -1.97 18.09
CA PHE A 25 -6.48 -3.02 17.07
C PHE A 25 -5.30 -3.04 16.10
N THR A 26 -5.41 -3.80 15.00
CA THR A 26 -4.38 -3.83 13.96
C THR A 26 -4.60 -2.67 13.00
N ILE A 27 -3.55 -1.91 12.69
CA ILE A 27 -3.51 -0.90 11.63
C ILE A 27 -2.56 -1.37 10.53
N CYS A 28 -2.94 -1.23 9.26
CA CYS A 28 -2.02 -1.46 8.14
C CYS A 28 -1.33 -0.17 7.75
N ASP A 29 0.00 -0.13 7.81
CA ASP A 29 0.81 1.04 7.43
C ASP A 29 1.40 0.95 6.01
N ALA A 30 1.00 -0.08 5.27
CA ALA A 30 1.31 -0.29 3.85
C ALA A 30 0.05 -0.66 3.05
N TYR A 31 -1.11 -0.08 3.41
CA TYR A 31 -2.34 -0.16 2.62
C TYR A 31 -2.43 1.04 1.67
N HIS A 32 -2.59 0.78 0.38
CA HIS A 32 -2.52 1.77 -0.68
C HIS A 32 -3.86 1.96 -1.37
N CYS A 33 -4.08 3.16 -1.92
CA CYS A 33 -5.03 3.32 -3.01
C CYS A 33 -4.63 2.36 -4.14
N SER A 34 -5.58 1.66 -4.74
CA SER A 34 -5.29 0.78 -5.87
C SER A 34 -4.86 1.54 -7.12
N ILE A 35 -5.34 2.78 -7.27
CA ILE A 35 -5.13 3.63 -8.44
C ILE A 35 -4.59 4.99 -7.99
N THR A 36 -3.67 5.58 -8.76
CA THR A 36 -3.06 6.90 -8.50
C THR A 36 -3.98 8.04 -8.96
N THR A 37 -5.27 7.98 -8.60
CA THR A 37 -6.33 8.91 -9.02
C THR A 37 -7.32 9.14 -7.88
N GLY A 38 -8.47 9.77 -8.17
CA GLY A 38 -9.50 10.04 -7.18
C GLY A 38 -10.41 8.85 -6.82
N THR A 39 -11.54 9.19 -6.22
CA THR A 39 -12.58 8.32 -5.68
C THR A 39 -13.11 7.22 -6.60
N ASP A 40 -13.71 7.52 -7.76
CA ASP A 40 -14.44 6.50 -8.55
C ASP A 40 -13.50 5.36 -8.98
N PRO A 41 -12.30 5.62 -9.55
CA PRO A 41 -11.37 4.55 -9.92
C PRO A 41 -11.02 3.62 -8.75
N ASN A 42 -10.72 4.18 -7.58
CA ASN A 42 -10.37 3.40 -6.40
C ASN A 42 -11.55 2.60 -5.85
N ARG A 43 -12.75 3.21 -5.81
CA ARG A 43 -13.98 2.48 -5.44
C ARG A 43 -14.29 1.38 -6.44
N ILE A 44 -14.15 1.60 -7.74
CA ILE A 44 -14.37 0.58 -8.77
C ILE A 44 -13.48 -0.66 -8.50
N VAL A 45 -12.22 -0.47 -8.09
CA VAL A 45 -11.38 -1.58 -7.62
C VAL A 45 -11.94 -2.22 -6.35
N PHE A 46 -12.29 -1.43 -5.34
CA PHE A 46 -12.87 -1.94 -4.09
C PHE A 46 -14.14 -2.78 -4.29
N TRP A 47 -14.98 -2.42 -5.28
CA TRP A 47 -16.25 -3.09 -5.57
C TRP A 47 -16.13 -4.25 -6.55
N SER A 48 -15.04 -4.40 -7.29
CA SER A 48 -14.96 -5.37 -8.39
C SER A 48 -13.65 -6.14 -8.50
N GLY A 49 -12.57 -5.64 -7.89
CA GLY A 49 -11.22 -6.18 -7.98
C GLY A 49 -10.36 -5.61 -9.10
N SER A 50 -10.87 -4.71 -9.95
CA SER A 50 -10.10 -4.05 -11.02
C SER A 50 -10.67 -2.68 -11.38
N ASN A 51 -9.83 -1.79 -11.92
CA ASN A 51 -10.24 -0.52 -12.53
C ASN A 51 -10.33 -0.59 -14.06
N PHE A 52 -9.92 -1.70 -14.64
CA PHE A 52 -9.80 -1.91 -16.07
C PHE A 52 -10.36 -3.27 -16.47
N ASP A 53 -10.87 -3.37 -17.69
CA ASP A 53 -11.50 -4.58 -18.22
C ASP A 53 -10.50 -5.75 -18.22
N PRO A 54 -10.74 -6.79 -17.38
CA PRO A 54 -9.80 -7.89 -17.23
C PRO A 54 -9.67 -8.72 -18.51
N ASP A 55 -10.71 -8.81 -19.33
CA ASP A 55 -10.67 -9.57 -20.58
C ASP A 55 -9.83 -8.84 -21.63
N VAL A 56 -9.96 -7.51 -21.71
CA VAL A 56 -9.10 -6.68 -22.56
C VAL A 56 -7.64 -6.78 -22.11
N ALA A 57 -7.38 -6.63 -20.82
CA ALA A 57 -6.04 -6.73 -20.26
C ALA A 57 -5.40 -8.12 -20.52
N ALA A 58 -6.18 -9.20 -20.43
CA ALA A 58 -5.71 -10.57 -20.70
C ALA A 58 -5.23 -10.80 -22.14
N THR A 59 -5.68 -9.98 -23.10
CA THR A 59 -5.14 -9.98 -24.48
C THR A 59 -3.77 -9.31 -24.62
N GLY A 60 -3.26 -8.71 -23.54
CA GLY A 60 -2.07 -7.86 -23.52
C GLY A 60 -2.33 -6.42 -23.99
N THR A 61 -3.60 -6.03 -24.17
CA THR A 61 -3.98 -4.69 -24.60
C THR A 61 -4.20 -3.79 -23.39
N ASN A 62 -3.55 -2.61 -23.40
CA ASN A 62 -3.77 -1.59 -22.37
C ASN A 62 -5.15 -0.95 -22.52
N CYS A 63 -5.87 -0.80 -21.41
CA CYS A 63 -7.22 -0.23 -21.44
C CYS A 63 -7.21 1.29 -21.62
N ARG A 64 -8.26 1.80 -22.25
CA ARG A 64 -8.56 3.23 -22.44
C ARG A 64 -9.74 3.63 -21.58
N ASP A 65 -10.20 4.87 -21.70
CA ASP A 65 -11.33 5.45 -20.95
C ASP A 65 -12.69 4.79 -21.23
N ASP A 66 -12.84 4.02 -22.31
CA ASP A 66 -14.03 3.22 -22.58
C ASP A 66 -14.05 1.89 -21.82
N LYS A 67 -12.87 1.37 -21.46
CA LYS A 67 -12.65 0.07 -20.80
C LYS A 67 -11.98 0.16 -19.42
N SER A 68 -11.85 1.36 -18.89
CA SER A 68 -11.34 1.64 -17.55
C SER A 68 -11.88 2.97 -17.04
N GLU A 69 -11.65 3.29 -15.77
CA GLU A 69 -11.97 4.61 -15.21
C GLU A 69 -10.70 5.40 -14.87
N PRO A 70 -10.29 6.39 -15.68
CA PRO A 70 -9.15 7.24 -15.35
C PRO A 70 -9.53 8.45 -14.47
N ASN A 71 -10.81 8.86 -14.42
CA ASN A 71 -11.21 10.10 -13.77
C ASN A 71 -12.70 10.15 -13.31
N ASN A 72 -12.98 10.08 -12.00
CA ASN A 72 -14.25 10.40 -11.29
C ASN A 72 -15.49 10.81 -12.14
N LEU A 73 -15.96 9.95 -13.04
CA LEU A 73 -17.03 10.28 -13.98
C LEU A 73 -18.10 9.20 -14.01
N ARG A 74 -17.72 7.93 -14.05
CA ARG A 74 -18.63 6.85 -14.44
C ARG A 74 -19.70 6.52 -13.40
N CYS A 75 -19.50 6.86 -12.14
CA CYS A 75 -20.52 6.68 -11.10
C CYS A 75 -21.55 7.83 -11.08
N TRP A 76 -21.31 8.94 -11.79
CA TRP A 76 -22.20 10.09 -11.77
C TRP A 76 -23.49 9.83 -12.55
N ILE A 77 -24.61 10.23 -11.94
CA ILE A 77 -25.96 10.11 -12.50
C ILE A 77 -26.69 11.46 -12.50
N LYS A 78 -27.68 11.59 -13.39
CA LYS A 78 -28.77 12.58 -13.27
C LYS A 78 -30.08 11.85 -13.02
N GLY A 79 -30.83 12.28 -12.00
CA GLY A 79 -32.01 11.59 -11.46
C GLY A 79 -31.84 11.31 -9.96
N ALA A 80 -32.83 10.70 -9.30
CA ALA A 80 -32.74 10.27 -7.89
C ALA A 80 -33.28 8.84 -7.69
N LEU A 81 -32.63 8.05 -6.83
CA LEU A 81 -33.10 6.75 -6.31
C LEU A 81 -34.31 6.93 -5.39
N PRO A 82 -35.21 5.93 -5.30
CA PRO A 82 -35.22 4.63 -5.99
C PRO A 82 -35.90 4.61 -7.38
N GLU A 83 -36.44 5.74 -7.86
CA GLU A 83 -37.30 5.74 -9.06
C GLU A 83 -36.51 5.57 -10.38
N PRO A 84 -36.83 4.57 -11.23
CA PRO A 84 -36.12 4.33 -12.48
C PRO A 84 -36.15 5.55 -13.42
N GLY A 85 -34.97 6.04 -13.81
CA GLY A 85 -34.85 7.15 -14.76
C GLY A 85 -33.46 7.77 -14.89
N TYR A 86 -32.40 7.16 -14.35
CA TYR A 86 -31.06 7.74 -14.42
C TYR A 86 -30.55 7.87 -15.84
N THR A 87 -29.86 8.97 -16.06
CA THR A 87 -28.88 9.05 -17.14
C THR A 87 -27.49 9.00 -16.51
N TYR A 88 -26.66 8.09 -16.99
CA TYR A 88 -25.29 7.89 -16.53
C TYR A 88 -24.34 8.75 -17.34
N ALA A 89 -23.29 9.27 -16.70
CA ALA A 89 -22.35 10.18 -17.36
C ALA A 89 -21.49 9.51 -18.45
N SER A 90 -21.24 8.20 -18.36
CA SER A 90 -20.41 7.44 -19.29
C SER A 90 -20.93 5.99 -19.49
N ASN A 91 -20.29 5.21 -20.36
CA ASN A 91 -20.63 3.80 -20.61
C ASN A 91 -20.49 2.95 -19.32
N ALA A 92 -21.15 1.79 -19.31
CA ALA A 92 -21.04 0.85 -18.21
C ALA A 92 -19.79 -0.04 -18.37
N LEU A 93 -19.22 -0.46 -17.25
CA LEU A 93 -18.25 -1.55 -17.19
C LEU A 93 -19.00 -2.90 -17.13
N GLU A 94 -18.40 -3.94 -17.70
CA GLU A 94 -19.13 -5.18 -18.02
C GLU A 94 -18.67 -6.42 -17.24
N TRP A 95 -17.55 -6.35 -16.52
CA TRP A 95 -17.14 -7.45 -15.64
C TRP A 95 -17.96 -7.47 -14.35
N ALA A 96 -18.02 -8.64 -13.71
CA ALA A 96 -18.78 -8.83 -12.49
C ALA A 96 -18.18 -8.05 -11.31
N THR A 97 -19.04 -7.41 -10.53
CA THR A 97 -18.69 -6.84 -9.23
C THR A 97 -18.58 -7.92 -8.15
N ILE A 98 -17.91 -7.61 -7.04
CA ILE A 98 -17.81 -8.50 -5.87
C ILE A 98 -19.21 -8.87 -5.33
N PRO A 99 -20.17 -7.93 -5.14
CA PRO A 99 -21.54 -8.29 -4.79
C PRO A 99 -22.20 -9.30 -5.73
N GLU A 100 -22.00 -9.18 -7.05
CA GLU A 100 -22.53 -10.15 -8.02
C GLU A 100 -21.85 -11.53 -7.89
N VAL A 101 -20.54 -11.56 -7.63
CA VAL A 101 -19.81 -12.82 -7.36
C VAL A 101 -20.34 -13.49 -6.09
N LEU A 102 -20.55 -12.72 -5.02
CA LEU A 102 -21.11 -13.23 -3.76
C LEU A 102 -22.55 -13.72 -3.94
N GLU A 103 -23.39 -12.96 -4.65
CA GLU A 103 -24.77 -13.35 -4.96
C GLU A 103 -24.81 -14.68 -5.72
N ALA A 104 -23.97 -14.83 -6.75
CA ALA A 104 -23.87 -16.07 -7.53
C ALA A 104 -23.38 -17.26 -6.69
N ALA A 105 -22.57 -17.01 -5.65
CA ALA A 105 -22.11 -18.02 -4.69
C ALA A 105 -23.12 -18.30 -3.56
N GLY A 106 -24.24 -17.59 -3.50
CA GLY A 106 -25.23 -17.72 -2.42
C GLY A 106 -24.75 -17.16 -1.07
N VAL A 107 -23.74 -16.29 -1.08
CA VAL A 107 -23.27 -15.58 0.12
C VAL A 107 -24.20 -14.39 0.37
N ASP A 108 -24.74 -14.26 1.58
CA ASP A 108 -25.62 -13.14 1.92
C ASP A 108 -24.84 -11.84 2.10
N TRP A 109 -25.31 -10.77 1.46
CA TRP A 109 -24.63 -9.47 1.49
C TRP A 109 -25.61 -8.29 1.45
N ARG A 110 -25.16 -7.11 1.87
CA ARG A 110 -25.93 -5.84 1.78
C ARG A 110 -25.04 -4.61 1.79
N ILE A 111 -25.52 -3.54 1.16
CA ILE A 111 -24.98 -2.19 1.27
C ILE A 111 -25.88 -1.34 2.18
N TYR A 112 -25.32 -0.79 3.25
CA TYR A 112 -25.94 0.15 4.18
C TYR A 112 -25.55 1.58 3.79
N GLN A 113 -26.44 2.23 3.04
CA GLN A 113 -26.28 3.59 2.55
C GLN A 113 -27.66 4.16 2.13
N ASP A 114 -27.83 5.48 2.20
CA ASP A 114 -28.76 6.18 1.29
C ASP A 114 -28.04 6.44 -0.03
N PRO A 115 -28.45 5.79 -1.14
CA PRO A 115 -27.72 5.88 -2.39
C PRO A 115 -27.87 7.25 -3.10
N ASN A 116 -28.70 8.18 -2.57
CA ASN A 116 -28.78 9.57 -3.03
C ASN A 116 -27.98 10.57 -2.21
N ASP A 117 -27.65 10.24 -0.95
CA ASP A 117 -27.13 11.22 0.03
C ASP A 117 -25.62 11.45 -0.07
N ASN A 118 -25.02 11.02 -1.18
CA ASN A 118 -23.58 11.15 -1.40
C ASN A 118 -23.26 11.53 -2.86
N TRP A 119 -23.18 12.84 -3.11
CA TRP A 119 -22.97 13.48 -4.42
C TRP A 119 -23.77 12.85 -5.57
N THR A 120 -25.08 12.65 -5.38
CA THR A 120 -25.98 12.12 -6.41
C THR A 120 -25.43 10.83 -7.05
N GLY A 121 -25.12 9.83 -6.23
CA GLY A 121 -24.69 8.49 -6.67
C GLY A 121 -23.19 8.35 -7.00
N ALA A 122 -22.43 9.44 -7.13
CA ALA A 122 -20.99 9.38 -7.48
C ALA A 122 -20.19 8.46 -6.54
N MET A 123 -20.61 8.35 -5.28
CA MET A 123 -19.91 7.55 -4.27
C MET A 123 -20.33 6.07 -4.23
N HIS A 124 -21.32 5.66 -5.00
CA HIS A 124 -21.75 4.27 -5.08
C HIS A 124 -21.03 3.56 -6.24
N GLY A 125 -19.87 2.94 -5.98
CA GLY A 125 -19.00 2.36 -7.02
C GLY A 125 -19.68 1.28 -7.89
N GLY A 126 -20.73 0.62 -7.40
CA GLY A 126 -21.58 -0.25 -8.22
C GLY A 126 -22.21 0.46 -9.43
N LEU A 127 -22.46 1.78 -9.38
CA LEU A 127 -23.04 2.53 -10.50
C LEU A 127 -22.12 2.63 -11.71
N ALA A 128 -20.85 2.21 -11.61
CA ALA A 128 -19.99 2.06 -12.78
C ALA A 128 -20.36 0.84 -13.64
N PHE A 129 -21.10 -0.13 -13.09
CA PHE A 129 -21.25 -1.47 -13.65
C PHE A 129 -22.63 -1.76 -14.21
N LYS A 130 -22.65 -2.51 -15.32
CA LYS A 130 -23.87 -2.89 -16.02
C LYS A 130 -24.87 -3.61 -15.10
N GLY A 131 -24.41 -4.54 -14.26
CA GLY A 131 -25.27 -5.31 -13.35
C GLY A 131 -26.10 -4.45 -12.40
N PHE A 132 -25.47 -3.47 -11.77
CA PHE A 132 -26.15 -2.50 -10.90
C PHE A 132 -27.03 -1.53 -11.69
N ARG A 133 -26.57 -1.04 -12.85
CA ARG A 133 -27.35 -0.12 -13.70
C ARG A 133 -28.63 -0.75 -14.25
N ASP A 134 -28.60 -2.05 -14.52
CA ASP A 134 -29.72 -2.81 -15.05
C ASP A 134 -30.64 -3.38 -13.98
N ALA A 135 -30.21 -3.41 -12.71
CA ALA A 135 -30.98 -3.93 -11.59
C ALA A 135 -32.35 -3.25 -11.48
N LYS A 136 -33.39 -4.03 -11.17
CA LYS A 136 -34.78 -3.58 -11.07
C LYS A 136 -35.36 -3.95 -9.71
N PRO A 137 -36.34 -3.18 -9.19
CA PRO A 137 -37.09 -3.56 -8.00
C PRO A 137 -37.49 -5.04 -8.01
N GLY A 138 -37.23 -5.74 -6.91
CA GLY A 138 -37.43 -7.18 -6.75
C GLY A 138 -36.23 -8.05 -7.15
N SER A 139 -35.18 -7.53 -7.80
CA SER A 139 -33.95 -8.30 -8.01
C SER A 139 -33.04 -8.24 -6.77
N PRO A 140 -32.29 -9.31 -6.43
CA PRO A 140 -31.40 -9.29 -5.27
C PRO A 140 -30.39 -8.14 -5.28
N ILE A 141 -29.78 -7.86 -6.45
CA ILE A 141 -28.85 -6.73 -6.61
C ILE A 141 -29.53 -5.40 -6.25
N TYR A 142 -30.78 -5.20 -6.68
CA TYR A 142 -31.51 -3.96 -6.38
C TYR A 142 -31.88 -3.86 -4.89
N GLU A 143 -32.46 -4.92 -4.33
CA GLU A 143 -32.95 -4.92 -2.95
C GLU A 143 -31.80 -4.80 -1.93
N ARG A 144 -30.64 -5.41 -2.22
CA ARG A 144 -29.48 -5.45 -1.31
C ARG A 144 -28.47 -4.34 -1.55
N GLY A 145 -28.35 -3.85 -2.78
CA GLY A 145 -27.32 -2.89 -3.17
C GLY A 145 -27.84 -1.49 -3.50
N MET A 146 -29.07 -1.35 -4.00
CA MET A 146 -29.59 -0.08 -4.53
C MET A 146 -30.72 0.53 -3.70
N SER A 147 -31.22 -0.20 -2.71
CA SER A 147 -32.26 0.28 -1.80
C SER A 147 -31.65 0.99 -0.60
N HIS A 148 -32.38 1.95 -0.02
CA HIS A 148 -31.93 2.64 1.19
C HIS A 148 -31.96 1.69 2.40
N HIS A 149 -30.78 1.38 2.93
CA HIS A 149 -30.59 0.70 4.21
C HIS A 149 -29.83 1.62 5.16
N SER A 150 -30.52 2.13 6.19
CA SER A 150 -29.97 3.14 7.09
C SER A 150 -29.02 2.57 8.16
N LEU A 151 -28.35 3.44 8.91
CA LEU A 151 -27.57 3.02 10.08
C LEU A 151 -28.44 2.41 11.19
N GLU A 152 -29.69 2.87 11.35
CA GLU A 152 -30.62 2.26 12.29
C GLU A 152 -30.91 0.80 11.87
N LYS A 153 -31.06 0.56 10.56
CA LYS A 153 -31.23 -0.80 10.04
C LYS A 153 -30.00 -1.68 10.30
N LEU A 154 -28.79 -1.13 10.18
CA LEU A 154 -27.55 -1.82 10.56
C LEU A 154 -27.55 -2.20 12.04
N ALA A 155 -27.91 -1.25 12.91
CA ALA A 155 -27.99 -1.48 14.35
C ALA A 155 -29.02 -2.54 14.72
N ASP A 156 -30.20 -2.52 14.09
CA ASP A 156 -31.23 -3.53 14.28
C ASP A 156 -30.76 -4.91 13.81
N ASP A 157 -30.09 -5.00 12.66
CA ASP A 157 -29.57 -6.27 12.15
C ASP A 157 -28.48 -6.85 13.06
N ALA A 158 -27.56 -6.00 13.54
CA ALA A 158 -26.50 -6.39 14.45
C ALA A 158 -27.06 -6.88 15.79
N LYS A 159 -27.99 -6.11 16.37
CA LYS A 159 -28.63 -6.44 17.64
C LYS A 159 -29.41 -7.76 17.57
N ASN A 160 -30.11 -7.99 16.46
CA ASN A 160 -30.95 -9.17 16.27
C ASN A 160 -30.18 -10.39 15.74
N GLY A 161 -28.88 -10.29 15.48
CA GLY A 161 -28.08 -11.39 14.94
C GLY A 161 -28.44 -11.75 13.48
N THR A 162 -28.93 -10.77 12.71
CA THR A 162 -29.37 -10.91 11.31
C THR A 162 -28.51 -10.11 10.34
N LEU A 163 -27.29 -9.73 10.74
CA LEU A 163 -26.34 -9.14 9.81
C LEU A 163 -26.04 -10.11 8.66
N PRO A 164 -26.00 -9.61 7.42
CA PRO A 164 -25.47 -10.37 6.29
C PRO A 164 -24.03 -10.80 6.52
N ALA A 165 -23.61 -11.87 5.84
CA ALA A 165 -22.24 -12.37 5.92
C ALA A 165 -21.21 -11.33 5.42
N VAL A 166 -21.62 -10.46 4.48
CA VAL A 166 -20.82 -9.31 4.02
C VAL A 166 -21.67 -8.04 4.05
N SER A 167 -21.25 -7.06 4.84
CA SER A 167 -21.93 -5.77 4.97
C SER A 167 -20.99 -4.64 4.59
N TRP A 168 -21.37 -3.85 3.59
CA TRP A 168 -20.70 -2.59 3.26
C TRP A 168 -21.46 -1.43 3.89
N VAL A 169 -20.77 -0.53 4.56
CA VAL A 169 -21.37 0.64 5.21
C VAL A 169 -20.71 1.88 4.64
N LEU A 170 -21.49 2.76 4.04
CA LEU A 170 -20.98 3.96 3.37
C LEU A 170 -21.51 5.21 4.07
N PRO A 171 -20.65 6.17 4.42
CA PRO A 171 -21.10 7.38 5.07
C PRO A 171 -21.88 8.28 4.09
N PRO A 172 -22.86 9.06 4.60
CA PRO A 172 -23.38 10.21 3.89
C PRO A 172 -22.31 11.28 3.72
N LYS A 173 -22.54 12.26 2.84
CA LYS A 173 -21.58 13.32 2.52
C LYS A 173 -20.98 14.01 3.76
N GLN A 174 -21.80 14.32 4.77
CA GLN A 174 -21.40 15.03 5.99
C GLN A 174 -20.44 14.24 6.90
N TRP A 175 -20.37 12.92 6.75
CA TRP A 175 -19.51 12.03 7.55
C TRP A 175 -18.44 11.32 6.71
N SER A 176 -18.22 11.79 5.48
CA SER A 176 -17.35 11.14 4.50
C SER A 176 -15.85 11.40 4.70
N GLU A 177 -15.49 12.33 5.58
CA GLU A 177 -14.14 12.89 5.73
C GLU A 177 -13.58 13.62 4.48
N HIS A 178 -14.36 13.73 3.40
CA HIS A 178 -13.95 14.48 2.21
C HIS A 178 -13.79 15.98 2.55
N PRO A 179 -12.67 16.63 2.21
CA PRO A 179 -12.29 17.96 2.72
C PRO A 179 -13.28 19.09 2.39
N SER A 180 -14.07 18.94 1.32
CA SER A 180 -15.02 19.94 0.87
C SER A 180 -16.37 19.87 1.61
N ALA A 181 -16.58 18.83 2.42
CA ALA A 181 -17.90 18.49 2.95
C ALA A 181 -17.89 17.92 4.38
N SER A 182 -16.75 17.43 4.86
CA SER A 182 -16.62 16.72 6.12
C SER A 182 -15.19 16.83 6.65
N THR A 183 -14.96 16.27 7.83
CA THR A 183 -13.67 16.25 8.53
C THR A 183 -13.49 14.91 9.27
N PRO A 184 -12.25 14.55 9.66
CA PRO A 184 -12.03 13.37 10.50
C PRO A 184 -12.75 13.37 11.85
N ILE A 185 -13.19 14.52 12.35
CA ILE A 185 -13.97 14.62 13.60
C ILE A 185 -15.38 14.09 13.37
N GLU A 186 -15.99 14.47 12.24
CA GLU A 186 -17.31 14.00 11.81
C GLU A 186 -17.28 12.52 11.40
N GLY A 187 -16.23 12.10 10.69
CA GLY A 187 -16.04 10.68 10.34
C GLY A 187 -15.80 9.76 11.55
N ALA A 188 -15.17 10.29 12.61
CA ALA A 188 -15.02 9.57 13.87
C ALA A 188 -16.38 9.25 14.52
N GLU A 189 -17.32 10.21 14.54
CA GLU A 189 -18.67 10.02 15.08
C GLU A 189 -19.45 8.93 14.31
N PHE A 190 -19.35 8.95 12.99
CA PHE A 190 -19.95 7.89 12.15
C PHE A 190 -19.33 6.52 12.44
N THR A 191 -18.00 6.45 12.50
CA THR A 191 -17.28 5.22 12.80
C THR A 191 -17.67 4.66 14.17
N ALA A 192 -17.74 5.51 15.19
CA ALA A 192 -18.18 5.11 16.52
C ALA A 192 -19.63 4.58 16.50
N SER A 193 -20.54 5.24 15.77
CA SER A 193 -21.92 4.78 15.63
C SER A 193 -22.02 3.39 14.98
N VAL A 194 -21.19 3.11 13.97
CA VAL A 194 -21.09 1.78 13.34
C VAL A 194 -20.54 0.75 14.33
N LEU A 195 -19.49 1.09 15.09
CA LEU A 195 -18.91 0.19 16.08
C LEU A 195 -19.89 -0.10 17.24
N ASP A 196 -20.63 0.90 17.71
CA ASP A 196 -21.68 0.74 18.71
C ASP A 196 -22.77 -0.22 18.22
N ALA A 197 -23.21 -0.08 16.96
CA ALA A 197 -24.15 -1.00 16.33
C ALA A 197 -23.60 -2.45 16.33
N LEU A 198 -22.37 -2.64 15.84
CA LEU A 198 -21.75 -3.97 15.71
C LEU A 198 -21.46 -4.63 17.06
N THR A 199 -21.23 -3.85 18.12
CA THR A 199 -20.87 -4.33 19.46
C THR A 199 -22.05 -4.46 20.42
N ALA A 200 -23.24 -3.97 20.03
CA ALA A 200 -24.45 -4.03 20.85
C ALA A 200 -24.91 -5.46 21.20
N ASN A 201 -24.58 -6.44 20.37
CA ASN A 201 -24.81 -7.86 20.64
C ASN A 201 -23.46 -8.60 20.73
N PRO A 202 -23.08 -9.13 21.91
CA PRO A 202 -21.81 -9.84 22.10
C PRO A 202 -21.63 -11.05 21.17
N ASP A 203 -22.69 -11.77 20.84
CA ASP A 203 -22.62 -12.95 19.95
C ASP A 203 -22.33 -12.53 18.51
N THR A 204 -22.94 -11.43 18.05
CA THR A 204 -22.64 -10.82 16.75
C THR A 204 -21.18 -10.36 16.71
N TRP A 205 -20.74 -9.59 17.71
CA TRP A 205 -19.38 -9.04 17.76
C TRP A 205 -18.30 -10.12 17.81
N ALA A 206 -18.54 -11.20 18.56
CA ALA A 206 -17.60 -12.31 18.69
C ALA A 206 -17.25 -12.98 17.35
N GLY A 207 -18.13 -12.85 16.35
CA GLY A 207 -17.96 -13.36 14.98
C GLY A 207 -17.52 -12.33 13.94
N THR A 208 -17.32 -11.07 14.33
CA THR A 208 -17.25 -9.95 13.38
C THR A 208 -15.82 -9.47 13.12
N VAL A 209 -15.58 -9.06 11.86
CA VAL A 209 -14.42 -8.30 11.43
C VAL A 209 -14.92 -7.01 10.78
N PHE A 210 -14.49 -5.86 11.28
CA PHE A 210 -14.76 -4.56 10.69
C PHE A 210 -13.48 -3.99 10.08
N PHE A 211 -13.53 -3.75 8.77
CA PHE A 211 -12.48 -3.05 8.03
C PHE A 211 -12.90 -1.61 7.78
N GLN A 212 -12.07 -0.66 8.20
CA GLN A 212 -12.25 0.76 7.88
C GLN A 212 -11.08 1.24 7.04
N THR A 213 -11.39 1.73 5.84
CA THR A 213 -10.42 2.29 4.89
C THR A 213 -11.00 3.52 4.22
N PHE A 214 -10.11 4.26 3.58
CA PHE A 214 -10.42 5.38 2.70
C PHE A 214 -10.23 4.94 1.25
N ASP A 215 -10.90 5.61 0.31
CA ASP A 215 -10.80 5.36 -1.12
C ASP A 215 -9.60 6.09 -1.75
N GLU A 216 -9.27 7.29 -1.28
CA GLU A 216 -8.11 8.04 -1.75
C GLU A 216 -7.51 8.96 -0.66
N ASN A 217 -6.42 9.67 -0.99
CA ASN A 217 -5.61 10.43 -0.04
C ASN A 217 -5.82 11.95 -0.13
N ASP A 218 -6.79 12.42 -0.91
CA ASP A 218 -7.16 13.81 -1.14
C ASP A 218 -6.02 14.72 -1.65
N GLY A 219 -4.98 14.09 -2.21
CA GLY A 219 -3.76 14.77 -2.63
C GLY A 219 -2.85 15.22 -1.48
N LEU A 220 -3.07 14.73 -0.26
CA LEU A 220 -2.13 14.87 0.86
C LEU A 220 -0.86 14.07 0.62
N PHE A 221 0.24 14.55 1.18
CA PHE A 221 1.57 13.98 1.00
C PHE A 221 1.71 12.68 1.81
N ASP A 222 2.14 11.62 1.14
CA ASP A 222 2.72 10.44 1.77
C ASP A 222 4.19 10.32 1.34
N HIS A 223 5.06 9.97 2.28
CA HIS A 223 6.50 9.91 2.03
C HIS A 223 6.93 8.62 1.32
N PHE A 224 6.09 7.58 1.31
CA PHE A 224 6.45 6.28 0.80
C PHE A 224 6.05 6.15 -0.68
N PRO A 225 6.99 5.89 -1.61
CA PRO A 225 6.62 5.68 -3.00
C PRO A 225 5.81 4.38 -3.13
N PRO A 226 4.66 4.41 -3.81
CA PRO A 226 3.78 3.25 -3.86
C PRO A 226 4.32 2.16 -4.78
N ALA A 227 4.11 0.90 -4.37
CA ALA A 227 4.45 -0.27 -5.18
C ALA A 227 3.62 -0.26 -6.47
N ALA A 228 4.27 -0.40 -7.62
CA ALA A 228 3.61 -0.29 -8.91
C ALA A 228 4.47 -0.91 -10.03
N PRO A 229 3.88 -1.31 -11.16
CA PRO A 229 4.62 -1.74 -12.34
C PRO A 229 5.62 -0.67 -12.82
N PRO A 230 6.71 -1.04 -13.52
CA PRO A 230 7.63 -0.07 -14.14
C PRO A 230 6.90 0.89 -15.07
N SER A 231 7.26 2.18 -15.00
CA SER A 231 6.75 3.19 -15.93
C SER A 231 7.31 2.99 -17.34
N TYR A 232 6.67 3.59 -18.33
CA TYR A 232 7.29 3.82 -19.63
C TYR A 232 8.06 5.14 -19.64
N ASN A 233 9.25 5.11 -20.24
CA ASN A 233 9.98 6.29 -20.70
C ASN A 233 9.27 6.87 -21.94
N ALA A 234 9.58 8.12 -22.27
CA ALA A 234 9.05 8.79 -23.46
C ALA A 234 9.39 8.07 -24.79
N ASP A 235 10.45 7.25 -24.83
CA ASP A 235 10.84 6.44 -25.99
C ASP A 235 10.10 5.08 -26.09
N GLY A 236 9.17 4.80 -25.17
CA GLY A 236 8.40 3.55 -25.13
C GLY A 236 9.12 2.38 -24.46
N THR A 237 10.32 2.57 -23.92
CA THR A 237 11.00 1.54 -23.11
C THR A 237 10.53 1.57 -21.65
N LEU A 238 10.66 0.45 -20.93
CA LEU A 238 10.34 0.40 -19.50
C LEU A 238 11.47 1.01 -18.64
N ALA A 239 11.10 1.85 -17.68
CA ALA A 239 11.93 2.29 -16.57
C ALA A 239 11.96 1.19 -15.49
N GLY A 240 12.72 0.14 -15.76
CA GLY A 240 12.83 -1.05 -14.91
C GLY A 240 12.26 -2.30 -15.57
N LYS A 241 11.94 -3.33 -14.77
CA LYS A 241 11.57 -4.66 -15.29
C LYS A 241 10.57 -5.37 -14.36
N ALA A 242 10.02 -6.50 -14.80
CA ALA A 242 9.28 -7.40 -13.93
C ALA A 242 9.57 -8.86 -14.30
N THR A 243 9.40 -9.76 -13.32
CA THR A 243 9.42 -11.21 -13.56
C THR A 243 8.07 -11.71 -14.10
N LEU A 244 6.99 -10.98 -13.83
CA LEU A 244 5.67 -11.25 -14.37
C LEU A 244 5.42 -10.54 -15.72
N ALA A 245 4.44 -11.04 -16.47
CA ALA A 245 3.93 -10.34 -17.65
C ALA A 245 3.19 -9.06 -17.24
N LEU A 246 3.56 -7.94 -17.86
CA LEU A 246 2.96 -6.61 -17.65
C LEU A 246 1.98 -6.10 -18.72
N PRO A 247 1.86 -6.69 -19.95
CA PRO A 247 0.86 -6.22 -20.91
C PRO A 247 -0.55 -6.16 -20.31
N GLY A 248 -1.28 -5.07 -20.54
CA GLY A 248 -2.63 -4.87 -20.01
C GLY A 248 -2.72 -4.17 -18.64
N HIS A 249 -1.60 -3.95 -17.94
CA HIS A 249 -1.57 -3.28 -16.63
C HIS A 249 -1.43 -1.76 -16.68
N TYR A 250 -1.54 -1.18 -17.87
CA TYR A 250 -1.36 0.25 -18.10
C TYR A 250 -2.61 0.89 -18.68
N PHE A 251 -2.76 2.17 -18.41
CA PHE A 251 -3.69 3.07 -19.08
C PHE A 251 -3.06 3.58 -20.38
N ASP A 252 -3.80 3.49 -21.48
CA ASP A 252 -3.46 4.07 -22.78
C ASP A 252 -4.17 5.40 -22.99
N ASP A 253 -3.46 6.51 -22.78
CA ASP A 253 -3.90 7.89 -23.06
C ASP A 253 -3.30 8.43 -24.37
N HIS A 254 -3.16 7.63 -25.42
CA HIS A 254 -2.59 8.09 -26.71
C HIS A 254 -3.32 9.30 -27.32
N GLU A 255 -4.57 9.57 -26.93
CA GLU A 255 -5.33 10.77 -27.32
C GLU A 255 -4.99 12.00 -26.48
N ASP A 256 -4.15 11.86 -25.44
CA ASP A 256 -3.62 12.94 -24.61
C ASP A 256 -4.75 13.77 -23.96
N LYS A 257 -5.77 13.06 -23.45
CA LYS A 257 -6.98 13.62 -22.84
C LYS A 257 -6.78 13.94 -21.35
N TYR A 258 -6.00 13.12 -20.66
CA TYR A 258 -5.89 13.13 -19.20
C TYR A 258 -4.53 13.62 -18.71
N LEU A 259 -3.57 13.75 -19.61
CA LEU A 259 -2.24 14.22 -19.32
C LEU A 259 -2.17 15.76 -19.15
N SER A 260 -1.47 16.19 -18.12
CA SER A 260 -1.06 17.60 -17.99
C SER A 260 -0.05 17.96 -19.07
N ARG A 261 -0.25 19.11 -19.72
CA ARG A 261 0.69 19.67 -20.71
C ARG A 261 2.09 19.94 -20.15
N ASP A 262 2.22 20.02 -18.83
CA ASP A 262 3.49 20.25 -18.13
C ASP A 262 4.31 18.96 -17.94
N ASP A 263 3.74 17.78 -18.18
CA ASP A 263 4.46 16.50 -18.04
C ASP A 263 5.26 16.21 -19.32
N SER A 264 6.56 16.48 -19.23
CA SER A 264 7.53 16.23 -20.32
C SER A 264 8.38 14.98 -20.09
N ILE A 265 8.16 14.27 -18.98
CA ILE A 265 9.04 13.19 -18.51
C ILE A 265 8.44 11.83 -18.89
N SER A 266 7.12 11.69 -18.75
CA SER A 266 6.42 10.43 -18.98
C SER A 266 5.51 10.48 -20.19
N GLY A 267 5.36 9.34 -20.87
CA GLY A 267 4.56 9.23 -22.07
C GLY A 267 3.04 9.16 -21.82
N THR A 268 2.30 8.83 -22.86
CA THR A 268 0.85 8.61 -22.84
C THR A 268 0.43 7.25 -22.30
N THR A 269 1.38 6.35 -22.02
CA THR A 269 1.12 5.04 -21.40
C THR A 269 1.60 5.03 -19.95
N ARG A 270 0.70 4.77 -19.00
CA ARG A 270 0.98 4.93 -17.56
C ARG A 270 0.46 3.77 -16.74
N PRO A 271 1.19 3.32 -15.70
CA PRO A 271 0.64 2.31 -14.79
C PRO A 271 -0.53 2.91 -14.01
N PHE A 272 -1.56 2.12 -13.76
CA PHE A 272 -2.73 2.57 -13.00
C PHE A 272 -2.39 2.88 -11.53
N GLY A 273 -1.58 2.03 -10.90
CA GLY A 273 -1.24 2.16 -9.50
C GLY A 273 -0.20 1.12 -9.06
N LEU A 274 0.02 0.93 -7.77
CA LEU A 274 -0.74 1.52 -6.66
C LEU A 274 -0.51 3.04 -6.50
N GLY A 275 -1.43 3.69 -5.79
CA GLY A 275 -1.37 5.09 -5.39
C GLY A 275 -0.86 5.29 -3.95
N PRO A 276 -0.92 6.53 -3.42
CA PRO A 276 -0.50 6.84 -2.05
C PRO A 276 -1.16 5.95 -1.00
N ARG A 277 -0.54 5.84 0.18
CA ARG A 277 -1.12 5.09 1.29
C ARG A 277 -2.36 5.77 1.84
N VAL A 278 -3.31 4.95 2.27
CA VAL A 278 -4.47 5.36 3.06
C VAL A 278 -4.60 4.44 4.29
N PRO A 279 -5.09 4.93 5.43
CA PRO A 279 -5.24 4.09 6.61
C PRO A 279 -6.18 2.90 6.36
N MET A 280 -5.82 1.73 6.88
CA MET A 280 -6.70 0.57 6.99
C MET A 280 -6.70 0.06 8.43
N TYR A 281 -7.82 0.24 9.14
CA TYR A 281 -8.04 -0.30 10.46
C TYR A 281 -8.71 -1.66 10.34
N VAL A 282 -8.15 -2.66 11.00
CA VAL A 282 -8.68 -4.01 11.08
C VAL A 282 -9.18 -4.21 12.51
N VAL A 283 -10.48 -4.01 12.74
CA VAL A 283 -11.11 -3.97 14.07
C VAL A 283 -11.89 -5.26 14.29
N SER A 284 -11.41 -6.11 15.20
CA SER A 284 -11.96 -7.44 15.42
C SER A 284 -11.47 -8.04 16.75
N PRO A 285 -12.20 -8.99 17.35
CA PRO A 285 -11.68 -9.79 18.46
C PRO A 285 -10.33 -10.47 18.19
N TRP A 286 -9.98 -10.74 16.93
CA TRP A 286 -8.72 -11.40 16.52
C TRP A 286 -7.58 -10.45 16.14
N SER A 287 -7.83 -9.14 16.09
CA SER A 287 -6.83 -8.14 15.68
C SER A 287 -6.37 -7.24 16.83
N LYS A 288 -6.87 -7.47 18.06
CA LYS A 288 -6.60 -6.65 19.24
C LYS A 288 -5.12 -6.69 19.67
N GLY A 289 -4.64 -5.57 20.20
CA GLY A 289 -3.34 -5.42 20.84
C GLY A 289 -2.40 -4.39 20.21
N GLY A 290 -2.95 -3.45 19.42
CA GLY A 290 -2.17 -2.34 18.85
C GLY A 290 -1.10 -2.79 17.87
N TRP A 291 -1.46 -3.67 16.94
CA TRP A 291 -0.52 -4.25 15.98
C TRP A 291 -0.40 -3.37 14.73
N VAL A 292 0.75 -3.45 14.07
CA VAL A 292 0.97 -2.88 12.74
C VAL A 292 1.22 -4.01 11.74
N SER A 293 0.55 -3.98 10.60
CA SER A 293 0.89 -4.82 9.45
C SER A 293 1.51 -3.98 8.34
N SER A 294 2.74 -4.33 7.96
CA SER A 294 3.53 -3.65 6.91
C SER A 294 3.68 -4.51 5.65
N GLU A 295 2.77 -5.47 5.47
CA GLU A 295 2.55 -6.14 4.19
C GLU A 295 1.84 -5.17 3.26
N VAL A 296 2.24 -5.17 1.99
CA VAL A 296 1.59 -4.34 0.97
C VAL A 296 0.17 -4.83 0.74
N PHE A 297 -0.79 -3.92 0.88
CA PHE A 297 -2.21 -4.15 0.60
C PHE A 297 -2.76 -3.02 -0.25
N ASP A 298 -3.89 -3.26 -0.90
CA ASP A 298 -4.68 -2.25 -1.59
C ASP A 298 -6.17 -2.62 -1.54
N HIS A 299 -7.02 -1.93 -2.31
CA HIS A 299 -8.45 -2.24 -2.31
C HIS A 299 -8.80 -3.64 -2.85
N THR A 300 -7.92 -4.28 -3.62
CA THR A 300 -8.12 -5.68 -4.03
C THR A 300 -7.98 -6.64 -2.85
N SER A 301 -7.21 -6.29 -1.82
CA SER A 301 -6.96 -7.12 -0.64
C SER A 301 -8.24 -7.48 0.12
N VAL A 302 -9.26 -6.60 0.13
CA VAL A 302 -10.58 -6.93 0.72
C VAL A 302 -11.29 -8.00 -0.10
N GLY A 303 -11.24 -7.91 -1.43
CA GLY A 303 -11.75 -8.95 -2.31
C GLY A 303 -11.04 -10.28 -2.08
N GLN A 304 -9.71 -10.27 -1.97
CA GLN A 304 -8.91 -11.47 -1.68
C GLN A 304 -9.24 -12.07 -0.30
N PHE A 305 -9.49 -11.24 0.73
CA PHE A 305 -9.96 -11.72 2.02
C PHE A 305 -11.31 -12.47 1.91
N LEU A 306 -12.23 -11.95 1.10
CA LEU A 306 -13.53 -12.61 0.85
C LEU A 306 -13.36 -13.95 0.10
N GLU A 307 -12.40 -14.05 -0.81
CA GLU A 307 -12.04 -15.34 -1.44
C GLU A 307 -11.61 -16.37 -0.38
N GLN A 308 -10.73 -15.98 0.55
CA GLN A 308 -10.29 -16.86 1.64
C GLN A 308 -11.45 -17.25 2.56
N ARG A 309 -12.35 -16.30 2.87
CA ARG A 309 -13.45 -16.53 3.82
C ARG A 309 -14.58 -17.37 3.26
N PHE A 310 -14.91 -17.21 1.98
CA PHE A 310 -16.11 -17.80 1.38
C PHE A 310 -15.82 -18.82 0.28
N GLY A 311 -14.55 -19.03 -0.09
CA GLY A 311 -14.17 -19.96 -1.15
C GLY A 311 -14.63 -19.53 -2.54
N VAL A 312 -14.80 -18.21 -2.75
CA VAL A 312 -15.13 -17.61 -4.05
C VAL A 312 -13.87 -17.18 -4.79
N THR A 313 -14.01 -16.79 -6.05
CA THR A 313 -12.93 -16.14 -6.81
C THR A 313 -13.46 -14.85 -7.41
N ILE A 314 -12.76 -13.74 -7.16
CA ILE A 314 -13.00 -12.45 -7.79
C ILE A 314 -12.17 -12.43 -9.09
N PRO A 315 -12.79 -12.63 -10.26
CA PRO A 315 -12.07 -12.88 -11.51
C PRO A 315 -11.28 -11.66 -11.99
N ALA A 316 -11.71 -10.45 -11.63
CA ALA A 316 -11.07 -9.22 -12.11
C ALA A 316 -9.75 -8.90 -11.40
N ILE A 317 -9.47 -9.47 -10.21
CA ILE A 317 -8.20 -9.21 -9.51
C ILE A 317 -7.05 -9.77 -10.33
N SER A 318 -6.22 -8.87 -10.85
CA SER A 318 -5.19 -9.21 -11.82
C SER A 318 -4.02 -9.98 -11.19
N PRO A 319 -3.26 -10.76 -11.98
CA PRO A 319 -2.12 -11.54 -11.47
C PRO A 319 -1.08 -10.68 -10.73
N TRP A 320 -0.84 -9.45 -11.19
CA TRP A 320 0.07 -8.52 -10.52
C TRP A 320 -0.38 -8.18 -9.09
N HIS A 321 -1.67 -7.86 -8.90
CA HIS A 321 -2.19 -7.55 -7.56
C HIS A 321 -2.13 -8.79 -6.65
N ARG A 322 -2.46 -9.98 -7.17
CA ARG A 322 -2.33 -11.24 -6.41
C ARG A 322 -0.90 -11.57 -6.00
N ALA A 323 0.08 -11.19 -6.82
CA ALA A 323 1.48 -11.41 -6.52
C ALA A 323 2.01 -10.43 -5.47
N VAL A 324 1.59 -9.16 -5.51
CA VAL A 324 2.20 -8.06 -4.72
C VAL A 324 1.38 -7.68 -3.49
N CYS A 325 0.05 -7.72 -3.57
CA CYS A 325 -0.86 -7.29 -2.51
C CYS A 325 -1.40 -8.49 -1.72
N GLY A 326 -1.28 -8.46 -0.40
CA GLY A 326 -1.74 -9.54 0.47
C GLY A 326 -3.26 -9.66 0.57
N ASP A 327 -3.74 -10.74 1.17
CA ASP A 327 -5.17 -11.06 1.33
C ASP A 327 -5.77 -10.63 2.69
N MET A 328 -5.03 -9.80 3.43
CA MET A 328 -5.33 -9.31 4.78
C MET A 328 -5.38 -10.36 5.90
N THR A 329 -5.26 -11.67 5.62
CA THR A 329 -5.36 -12.70 6.66
C THR A 329 -4.22 -12.61 7.69
N SER A 330 -3.06 -12.08 7.29
CA SER A 330 -1.92 -11.78 8.15
C SER A 330 -2.18 -10.71 9.23
N CYS A 331 -3.29 -9.97 9.12
CA CYS A 331 -3.67 -8.95 10.11
C CYS A 331 -4.25 -9.54 11.41
N PHE A 332 -4.58 -10.83 11.42
CA PHE A 332 -5.27 -11.51 12.52
C PHE A 332 -4.38 -12.51 13.25
N ASP A 333 -4.70 -12.76 14.53
CA ASP A 333 -4.19 -13.91 15.28
C ASP A 333 -5.36 -14.82 15.66
N PHE A 334 -5.66 -15.79 14.80
CA PHE A 334 -6.69 -16.80 15.04
C PHE A 334 -6.22 -17.93 15.99
N SER A 335 -4.94 -17.96 16.38
CA SER A 335 -4.42 -18.98 17.29
C SER A 335 -4.80 -18.71 18.74
N LYS A 336 -5.08 -17.45 19.06
CA LYS A 336 -5.65 -17.03 20.34
C LYS A 336 -7.18 -17.04 20.24
N GLY A 337 -7.84 -17.43 21.33
CA GLY A 337 -9.29 -17.29 21.41
C GLY A 337 -9.71 -15.83 21.17
N ALA A 338 -10.89 -15.63 20.57
CA ALA A 338 -11.44 -14.31 20.32
C ALA A 338 -11.57 -13.52 21.64
N ASP A 339 -10.98 -12.33 21.71
CA ASP A 339 -11.20 -11.41 22.84
C ASP A 339 -12.29 -10.41 22.46
N ALA A 340 -13.54 -10.77 22.78
CA ALA A 340 -14.73 -9.99 22.45
C ALA A 340 -14.91 -8.72 23.30
N ALA A 341 -14.09 -8.46 24.33
CA ALA A 341 -14.25 -7.24 25.14
C ALA A 341 -13.89 -5.98 24.35
N PHE A 342 -14.86 -5.12 24.02
CA PHE A 342 -14.55 -3.91 23.27
C PHE A 342 -13.80 -2.88 24.15
N PRO A 343 -12.67 -2.31 23.70
CA PRO A 343 -11.93 -1.33 24.49
C PRO A 343 -12.68 0.01 24.56
N ALA A 344 -12.49 0.75 25.65
CA ALA A 344 -13.01 2.10 25.75
C ALA A 344 -12.27 3.02 24.76
N LEU A 345 -13.04 3.74 23.94
CA LEU A 345 -12.55 4.74 23.00
C LEU A 345 -12.95 6.16 23.46
N PRO A 346 -12.26 7.21 23.00
CA PRO A 346 -12.69 8.59 23.25
C PRO A 346 -14.12 8.83 22.77
N ASP A 347 -14.88 9.63 23.53
CA ASP A 347 -16.21 10.09 23.12
C ASP A 347 -16.07 11.06 21.94
N VAL A 348 -16.82 10.77 20.87
CA VAL A 348 -16.83 11.52 19.61
C VAL A 348 -18.23 12.05 19.27
N SER A 349 -19.18 11.93 20.20
CA SER A 349 -20.52 12.48 20.03
C SER A 349 -20.51 14.00 19.95
N GLY A 350 -21.44 14.56 19.16
CA GLY A 350 -21.58 16.01 19.02
C GLY A 350 -20.47 16.64 18.18
N SER A 351 -19.97 15.92 17.17
CA SER A 351 -18.90 16.35 16.27
C SER A 351 -19.10 17.77 15.72
N ALA A 352 -20.34 18.14 15.38
CA ALA A 352 -20.69 19.47 14.87
C ALA A 352 -20.29 20.62 15.81
N ALA A 353 -20.52 20.49 17.12
CA ALA A 353 -20.15 21.52 18.10
C ALA A 353 -18.63 21.62 18.30
N ILE A 354 -17.94 20.48 18.20
CA ILE A 354 -16.47 20.42 18.24
C ILE A 354 -15.90 21.11 16.99
N LEU A 355 -16.48 20.83 15.82
CA LEU A 355 -16.09 21.44 14.56
C LEU A 355 -16.30 22.96 14.58
N ASP A 356 -17.45 23.45 15.06
CA ASP A 356 -17.72 24.89 15.21
C ASP A 356 -16.63 25.59 16.03
N THR A 357 -16.15 24.92 17.09
CA THR A 357 -15.05 25.41 17.91
C THR A 357 -13.71 25.38 17.16
N HIS A 358 -13.44 24.32 16.41
CA HIS A 358 -12.21 24.17 15.62
C HIS A 358 -12.11 25.20 14.49
N LEU A 359 -13.24 25.56 13.85
CA LEU A 359 -13.29 26.58 12.81
C LEU A 359 -12.91 27.98 13.30
N GLN A 360 -12.89 28.22 14.62
CA GLN A 360 -12.40 29.46 15.22
C GLN A 360 -10.87 29.50 15.41
N ARG A 361 -10.17 28.36 15.20
CA ARG A 361 -8.71 28.29 15.34
C ARG A 361 -8.01 29.05 14.20
N PRO A 362 -6.82 29.61 14.44
CA PRO A 362 -6.03 30.20 13.37
C PRO A 362 -5.69 29.13 12.32
N LYS A 363 -5.70 29.53 11.04
CA LYS A 363 -5.29 28.65 9.94
C LYS A 363 -3.86 28.17 10.16
N ALA A 364 -3.63 26.86 10.06
CA ALA A 364 -2.29 26.30 10.06
C ALA A 364 -1.49 26.85 8.86
N LEU A 365 -0.30 27.36 9.14
CA LEU A 365 0.64 27.84 8.12
C LEU A 365 1.84 26.90 8.07
N PRO A 366 2.38 26.59 6.89
CA PRO A 366 3.60 25.81 6.80
C PRO A 366 4.75 26.52 7.53
N PRO A 367 5.69 25.77 8.10
CA PRO A 367 6.85 26.37 8.75
C PRO A 367 7.68 27.14 7.71
N ARG A 368 8.12 28.36 8.07
CA ARG A 368 8.96 29.20 7.18
C ARG A 368 10.38 28.67 7.00
N VAL A 369 10.79 27.74 7.86
CA VAL A 369 12.09 27.09 7.85
C VAL A 369 11.82 25.59 7.84
N PRO A 370 12.49 24.80 6.97
CA PRO A 370 12.39 23.35 7.02
C PRO A 370 12.66 22.85 8.44
N GLN A 371 11.79 21.98 8.93
CA GLN A 371 11.93 21.32 10.22
C GLN A 371 12.38 19.89 9.99
N ASP A 372 13.05 19.32 10.98
CA ASP A 372 13.33 17.88 10.97
C ASP A 372 12.02 17.11 10.94
N LEU A 373 12.04 15.92 10.35
CA LEU A 373 10.91 15.01 10.39
C LEU A 373 10.64 14.67 11.87
N PHE A 374 9.38 14.78 12.26
CA PHE A 374 8.96 14.39 13.60
C PHE A 374 8.36 13.00 13.53
N GLN A 375 8.93 12.09 14.31
CA GLN A 375 8.35 10.78 14.56
C GLN A 375 7.98 10.64 16.03
N GLU A 376 6.77 10.18 16.30
CA GLU A 376 6.33 9.86 17.66
C GLU A 376 7.21 8.73 18.22
N GLN A 377 7.75 8.93 19.43
CA GLN A 377 8.59 7.94 20.09
C GLN A 377 7.77 6.73 20.52
N GLY A 378 8.34 5.54 20.35
CA GLY A 378 7.76 4.30 20.85
C GLY A 378 7.91 3.15 19.85
N ILE A 379 7.39 2.00 20.25
CA ILE A 379 7.34 0.80 19.41
C ILE A 379 5.93 0.25 19.42
N ARG A 380 5.50 -0.31 18.28
CA ARG A 380 4.27 -1.09 18.18
C ARG A 380 4.61 -2.54 17.93
N ARG A 381 3.70 -3.44 18.31
CA ARG A 381 3.81 -4.84 17.87
C ARG A 381 3.62 -4.87 16.36
N SER A 382 4.34 -5.74 15.66
CA SER A 382 4.29 -5.83 14.19
C SER A 382 4.03 -7.27 13.77
N ARG A 383 3.16 -7.44 12.77
CA ARG A 383 2.81 -8.75 12.22
C ARG A 383 3.99 -9.37 11.47
N ALA A 384 4.02 -10.70 11.45
CA ALA A 384 4.91 -11.46 10.58
C ALA A 384 4.69 -11.07 9.11
N LEU A 385 5.76 -10.85 8.35
CA LEU A 385 5.69 -10.48 6.93
C LEU A 385 6.23 -11.59 6.03
N PRO A 386 5.79 -11.65 4.76
CA PRO A 386 6.16 -12.70 3.82
C PRO A 386 7.49 -12.46 3.10
N TYR A 387 8.20 -11.37 3.39
CA TYR A 387 9.34 -10.91 2.59
C TYR A 387 10.66 -11.56 3.00
N VAL A 388 11.51 -11.91 2.04
CA VAL A 388 12.96 -12.16 2.25
C VAL A 388 13.67 -11.56 1.04
N LEU A 389 14.13 -10.32 1.18
CA LEU A 389 14.55 -9.49 0.05
C LEU A 389 16.03 -9.19 0.10
N HIS A 390 16.68 -9.23 -1.06
CA HIS A 390 18.08 -8.89 -1.23
C HIS A 390 18.28 -8.09 -2.52
N VAL A 391 19.21 -7.14 -2.47
CA VAL A 391 19.77 -6.50 -3.66
C VAL A 391 21.28 -6.46 -3.49
N ASP A 392 22.00 -7.02 -4.45
CA ASP A 392 23.45 -6.98 -4.52
C ASP A 392 23.90 -6.12 -5.71
N ALA A 393 25.11 -5.57 -5.64
CA ALA A 393 25.70 -4.81 -6.75
C ALA A 393 26.95 -5.52 -7.30
N ARG A 394 27.06 -5.54 -8.63
CA ARG A 394 28.24 -6.00 -9.37
C ARG A 394 28.79 -4.86 -10.22
N ILE A 395 30.10 -4.69 -10.20
CA ILE A 395 30.78 -3.71 -11.04
C ILE A 395 31.18 -4.37 -12.36
N ASP A 396 30.74 -3.80 -13.47
CA ASP A 396 31.14 -4.17 -14.81
C ASP A 396 31.91 -3.02 -15.46
N ALA A 397 33.22 -3.02 -15.21
CA ALA A 397 34.12 -1.97 -15.67
C ALA A 397 34.30 -1.95 -17.19
N GLY A 398 34.21 -3.12 -17.85
CA GLY A 398 34.40 -3.23 -19.30
C GLY A 398 33.35 -2.43 -20.07
N ASP A 399 32.10 -2.58 -19.64
CA ASP A 399 30.94 -1.94 -20.22
C ASP A 399 30.45 -0.74 -19.36
N LYS A 400 31.35 -0.19 -18.52
CA LYS A 400 31.14 1.01 -17.68
C LYS A 400 29.79 1.07 -16.96
N ALA A 401 29.43 0.03 -16.20
CA ALA A 401 28.17 0.00 -15.47
C ALA A 401 28.25 -0.61 -14.08
N VAL A 402 27.20 -0.33 -13.32
CA VAL A 402 26.81 -1.08 -12.13
C VAL A 402 25.61 -1.96 -12.48
N VAL A 403 25.68 -3.24 -12.15
CA VAL A 403 24.56 -4.19 -12.28
C VAL A 403 23.98 -4.43 -10.89
N LEU A 404 22.68 -4.27 -10.74
CA LEU A 404 21.95 -4.61 -9.52
C LEU A 404 21.19 -5.91 -9.71
N ASP A 405 21.37 -6.86 -8.80
CA ASP A 405 20.66 -8.14 -8.77
C ASP A 405 19.57 -8.08 -7.70
N PHE A 406 18.30 -8.07 -8.11
CA PHE A 406 17.13 -8.08 -7.22
C PHE A 406 16.69 -9.53 -6.98
N ILE A 407 16.57 -9.90 -5.72
CA ILE A 407 16.32 -11.28 -5.30
C ILE A 407 15.20 -11.28 -4.26
N ASN A 408 14.18 -12.11 -4.51
CA ASN A 408 13.08 -12.33 -3.59
C ASN A 408 13.02 -13.81 -3.21
N GLU A 409 13.55 -14.17 -2.04
CA GLU A 409 13.44 -15.51 -1.46
C GLU A 409 12.20 -15.67 -0.56
N GLY A 410 11.33 -14.64 -0.53
CA GLY A 410 10.12 -14.59 0.25
C GLY A 410 8.96 -15.37 -0.37
N LYS A 411 7.77 -15.14 0.18
CA LYS A 411 6.51 -15.80 -0.20
C LYS A 411 5.51 -14.87 -0.90
N ALA A 412 5.78 -13.57 -0.93
CA ALA A 412 5.00 -12.58 -1.66
C ALA A 412 5.92 -11.85 -2.63
N GLY A 413 5.37 -11.39 -3.76
CA GLY A 413 6.05 -10.49 -4.68
C GLY A 413 6.41 -9.17 -4.01
N ALA A 414 7.46 -8.53 -4.50
CA ALA A 414 7.92 -7.24 -3.99
C ALA A 414 8.23 -6.29 -5.14
N VAL A 415 8.02 -4.99 -4.90
CA VAL A 415 8.45 -3.93 -5.81
C VAL A 415 9.66 -3.22 -5.21
N PHE A 416 10.74 -3.17 -5.97
CA PHE A 416 11.90 -2.35 -5.65
C PHE A 416 11.88 -1.07 -6.48
N HIS A 417 12.13 0.08 -5.84
CA HIS A 417 12.34 1.35 -6.53
C HIS A 417 13.83 1.68 -6.52
N VAL A 418 14.38 2.12 -7.65
CA VAL A 418 15.77 2.57 -7.74
C VAL A 418 15.82 4.00 -8.24
N TYR A 419 16.34 4.87 -7.39
CA TYR A 419 16.65 6.26 -7.69
C TYR A 419 18.14 6.39 -8.00
N ASP A 420 18.45 7.02 -9.12
CA ASP A 420 19.80 7.50 -9.38
C ASP A 420 19.94 8.88 -8.73
N LYS A 421 20.66 8.96 -7.62
CA LYS A 421 20.81 10.22 -6.87
C LYS A 421 21.69 11.23 -7.59
N ARG A 422 22.32 10.86 -8.71
CA ARG A 422 23.03 11.77 -9.60
C ARG A 422 22.13 12.39 -10.66
N ASP A 423 20.94 11.83 -10.88
CA ASP A 423 19.97 12.31 -11.86
C ASP A 423 18.53 12.06 -11.36
N LEU A 424 18.09 12.92 -10.44
CA LEU A 424 16.77 12.82 -9.80
C LEU A 424 15.60 13.25 -10.70
N ASP A 425 15.89 13.82 -11.88
CA ASP A 425 14.87 14.18 -12.86
C ASP A 425 14.42 12.97 -13.69
N ARG A 426 15.18 11.87 -13.67
CA ARG A 426 14.78 10.60 -14.31
C ARG A 426 13.65 9.92 -13.56
N ILE A 427 12.79 9.25 -14.33
CA ILE A 427 11.82 8.32 -13.77
C ILE A 427 12.57 7.25 -12.95
N PRO A 428 12.26 7.07 -11.66
CA PRO A 428 12.86 6.00 -10.87
C PRO A 428 12.52 4.65 -11.48
N ARG A 429 13.52 3.78 -11.61
CA ARG A 429 13.27 2.44 -12.17
C ARG A 429 12.56 1.58 -11.14
N ARG A 430 11.55 0.81 -11.56
CA ARG A 430 10.82 -0.11 -10.68
C ARG A 430 10.98 -1.56 -11.11
N TYR A 431 11.09 -2.45 -10.14
CA TYR A 431 11.30 -3.87 -10.35
C TYR A 431 10.26 -4.67 -9.59
N THR A 432 9.30 -5.28 -10.29
CA THR A 432 8.41 -6.27 -9.66
C THR A 432 9.07 -7.64 -9.73
N VAL A 433 9.32 -8.24 -8.57
CA VAL A 433 9.97 -9.55 -8.45
C VAL A 433 9.06 -10.48 -7.68
N GLU A 434 8.53 -11.50 -8.36
CA GLU A 434 7.68 -12.53 -7.75
C GLU A 434 8.42 -13.31 -6.65
N ALA A 435 7.65 -13.99 -5.81
CA ALA A 435 8.17 -14.84 -4.76
C ALA A 435 9.05 -15.95 -5.34
N GLY A 436 10.25 -16.12 -4.80
CA GLY A 436 11.23 -17.11 -5.27
C GLY A 436 12.03 -16.71 -6.51
N GLU A 437 11.74 -15.55 -7.11
CA GLU A 437 12.34 -15.11 -8.35
C GLU A 437 13.49 -14.11 -8.15
N ARG A 438 14.19 -13.85 -9.25
CA ARG A 438 15.28 -12.87 -9.33
C ARG A 438 15.29 -12.19 -10.69
N ILE A 439 15.73 -10.95 -10.71
CA ILE A 439 15.95 -10.19 -11.95
C ILE A 439 17.15 -9.26 -11.75
N ASP A 440 17.88 -8.98 -12.81
CA ASP A 440 18.96 -8.00 -12.78
C ASP A 440 18.69 -6.83 -13.73
N ASP A 441 19.33 -5.69 -13.44
CA ASP A 441 19.38 -4.59 -14.39
C ASP A 441 20.67 -3.77 -14.30
N ARG A 442 20.95 -3.04 -15.39
CA ARG A 442 22.20 -2.36 -15.64
C ARG A 442 22.03 -0.84 -15.59
N TRP A 443 22.94 -0.19 -14.89
CA TRP A 443 23.11 1.27 -14.86
C TRP A 443 24.43 1.67 -15.50
N SER A 444 24.35 2.17 -16.73
CA SER A 444 25.47 2.87 -17.36
C SER A 444 25.86 4.08 -16.52
N VAL A 445 27.16 4.26 -16.32
CA VAL A 445 27.70 5.36 -15.53
C VAL A 445 28.27 6.45 -16.46
N ASP A 446 28.18 7.70 -16.03
CA ASP A 446 28.71 8.85 -16.77
C ASP A 446 30.24 8.78 -16.95
N ALA A 447 30.78 9.73 -17.72
CA ALA A 447 32.20 9.79 -18.04
C ALA A 447 33.13 9.89 -16.81
N ASP A 448 32.65 10.43 -15.68
CA ASP A 448 33.40 10.49 -14.42
C ASP A 448 33.46 9.16 -13.68
N GLY A 449 32.69 8.16 -14.12
CA GLY A 449 32.64 6.82 -13.55
C GLY A 449 32.02 6.74 -12.16
N ALA A 450 31.39 7.81 -11.65
CA ALA A 450 30.80 7.84 -10.31
C ALA A 450 29.31 7.44 -10.31
N PHE A 451 28.87 6.69 -9.29
CA PHE A 451 27.49 6.23 -9.14
C PHE A 451 26.98 6.45 -7.70
N ASP A 452 25.68 6.72 -7.54
CA ASP A 452 24.96 6.79 -6.26
C ASP A 452 23.54 6.26 -6.47
N LEU A 453 23.36 4.94 -6.31
CA LEU A 453 22.09 4.25 -6.54
C LEU A 453 21.40 3.97 -5.21
N TRP A 454 20.16 4.41 -5.08
CA TRP A 454 19.34 4.26 -3.89
C TRP A 454 18.15 3.35 -4.16
N VAL A 455 18.04 2.26 -3.40
CA VAL A 455 17.02 1.23 -3.56
C VAL A 455 16.07 1.23 -2.36
N LEU A 456 14.77 1.23 -2.64
CA LEU A 456 13.70 1.13 -1.67
C LEU A 456 12.83 -0.09 -1.95
N GLY A 457 12.26 -0.69 -0.90
CA GLY A 457 11.31 -1.79 -0.96
C GLY A 457 10.38 -1.79 0.26
N PRO A 458 9.51 -2.80 0.41
CA PRO A 458 8.53 -2.86 1.49
C PRO A 458 9.18 -2.99 2.88
N ASN A 459 8.42 -2.62 3.92
CA ASN A 459 8.82 -2.70 5.33
C ASN A 459 10.21 -2.11 5.65
N GLY A 460 10.48 -0.90 5.15
CA GLY A 460 11.74 -0.20 5.38
C GLY A 460 12.96 -0.85 4.70
N PHE A 461 12.76 -1.80 3.77
CA PHE A 461 13.86 -2.37 3.00
C PHE A 461 14.58 -1.28 2.21
N HIS A 462 15.89 -1.16 2.43
CA HIS A 462 16.69 -0.08 1.87
C HIS A 462 18.09 -0.57 1.51
N ARG A 463 18.58 -0.22 0.32
CA ARG A 463 20.00 -0.34 -0.05
C ARG A 463 20.51 0.96 -0.64
N ALA A 464 21.77 1.28 -0.43
CA ALA A 464 22.44 2.34 -1.19
C ALA A 464 23.82 1.86 -1.63
N PHE A 465 24.17 2.12 -2.89
CA PHE A 465 25.45 1.77 -3.49
C PHE A 465 26.08 3.05 -4.05
N ARG A 466 27.21 3.46 -3.47
CA ARG A 466 27.89 4.70 -3.86
C ARG A 466 29.37 4.45 -4.07
N GLY A 467 29.92 4.94 -5.18
CA GLY A 467 31.33 4.72 -5.48
C GLY A 467 31.77 5.23 -6.83
N THR A 468 32.95 4.78 -7.27
CA THR A 468 33.46 5.02 -8.63
C THR A 468 33.85 3.69 -9.28
N LEU A 469 33.58 3.54 -10.58
CA LEU A 469 33.90 2.31 -11.32
C LEU A 469 35.40 1.98 -11.26
N ALA A 470 36.26 3.00 -11.37
CA ALA A 470 37.71 2.81 -11.41
C ALA A 470 38.24 2.13 -10.13
N GLU A 471 37.73 2.55 -8.97
CA GLU A 471 38.15 1.96 -7.69
C GLU A 471 37.34 0.70 -7.35
N ALA A 472 36.02 0.74 -7.56
CA ALA A 472 35.11 -0.35 -7.20
C ALA A 472 35.32 -1.62 -8.06
N ALA A 473 35.86 -1.50 -9.28
CA ALA A 473 36.20 -2.64 -10.13
C ALA A 473 37.24 -3.58 -9.50
N HIS A 474 38.03 -3.06 -8.57
CA HIS A 474 39.05 -3.81 -7.85
C HIS A 474 38.59 -4.21 -6.43
N ALA A 475 37.40 -3.82 -6.01
CA ALA A 475 36.85 -4.17 -4.70
C ALA A 475 36.55 -5.67 -4.59
N PRO A 476 36.56 -6.24 -3.37
CA PRO A 476 36.06 -7.60 -3.19
C PRO A 476 34.55 -7.61 -3.48
N LYS A 477 34.07 -8.67 -4.13
CA LYS A 477 32.63 -8.86 -4.33
C LYS A 477 31.96 -9.05 -2.97
N MET A 478 30.80 -8.43 -2.77
CA MET A 478 30.04 -8.52 -1.53
C MET A 478 28.61 -8.93 -1.82
N THR A 479 28.09 -9.85 -1.01
CA THR A 479 26.66 -10.15 -0.94
C THR A 479 26.21 -10.12 0.51
N ALA A 480 24.93 -9.82 0.75
CA ALA A 480 24.33 -9.84 2.08
C ALA A 480 23.09 -10.73 2.09
N ARG A 481 23.01 -11.68 3.02
CA ARG A 481 21.89 -12.62 3.16
C ARG A 481 21.39 -12.71 4.59
N TYR A 482 20.10 -12.94 4.76
CA TYR A 482 19.54 -13.21 6.09
C TYR A 482 19.99 -14.58 6.57
N ASN A 483 20.54 -14.62 7.78
CA ASN A 483 20.66 -15.84 8.54
C ASN A 483 19.54 -15.85 9.60
N ILE A 484 18.38 -16.35 9.19
CA ILE A 484 17.16 -16.37 10.00
C ILE A 484 17.38 -17.11 11.33
N LYS A 485 18.12 -18.24 11.31
CA LYS A 485 18.41 -19.05 12.50
C LYS A 485 19.26 -18.29 13.51
N GLN A 486 20.24 -17.53 13.03
CA GLN A 486 21.13 -16.75 13.88
C GLN A 486 20.62 -15.33 14.13
N ARG A 487 19.51 -14.89 13.51
CA ARG A 487 19.02 -13.49 13.58
C ARG A 487 20.12 -12.48 13.20
N ALA A 488 20.80 -12.77 12.11
CA ALA A 488 21.98 -12.03 11.68
C ALA A 488 21.94 -11.75 10.18
N LEU A 489 22.57 -10.66 9.76
CA LEU A 489 22.88 -10.39 8.36
C LEU A 489 24.27 -10.96 8.06
N ALA A 490 24.35 -11.97 7.18
CA ALA A 490 25.61 -12.59 6.78
C ALA A 490 26.17 -11.86 5.55
N PHE A 491 27.32 -11.23 5.72
CA PHE A 491 28.10 -10.66 4.64
C PHE A 491 29.09 -11.69 4.11
N ALA A 492 29.00 -12.03 2.84
CA ALA A 492 29.99 -12.86 2.16
C ALA A 492 30.83 -12.01 1.21
N PHE A 493 32.14 -12.08 1.39
CA PHE A 493 33.13 -11.36 0.61
C PHE A 493 33.97 -12.33 -0.23
N ALA A 494 34.30 -11.93 -1.46
CA ALA A 494 35.24 -12.65 -2.31
C ALA A 494 36.30 -11.68 -2.88
N ASN A 495 37.55 -11.86 -2.48
CA ASN A 495 38.70 -11.11 -2.98
C ASN A 495 39.38 -11.91 -4.10
N GLU A 496 39.37 -11.37 -5.32
CA GLU A 496 40.02 -11.99 -6.48
C GLU A 496 41.44 -11.43 -6.73
N ALA A 497 41.84 -10.38 -6.00
CA ALA A 497 43.14 -9.74 -6.12
C ALA A 497 44.27 -10.58 -5.49
N SER A 498 45.51 -10.27 -5.89
CA SER A 498 46.74 -10.86 -5.35
C SER A 498 47.10 -10.36 -3.95
N ASP A 499 46.53 -9.23 -3.54
CA ASP A 499 46.78 -8.60 -2.25
C ASP A 499 45.57 -8.74 -1.31
N PRO A 500 45.77 -8.83 0.01
CA PRO A 500 44.68 -8.77 0.97
C PRO A 500 43.90 -7.45 0.86
N GLN A 501 42.61 -7.51 1.10
CA GLN A 501 41.72 -6.35 1.09
C GLN A 501 40.95 -6.26 2.40
N GLU A 502 40.38 -5.10 2.68
CA GLU A 502 39.61 -4.86 3.91
C GLU A 502 38.18 -4.42 3.58
N ALA A 503 37.24 -4.92 4.38
CA ALA A 503 35.89 -4.39 4.47
C ALA A 503 35.70 -3.74 5.84
N LYS A 504 35.23 -2.49 5.88
CA LYS A 504 34.92 -1.78 7.13
C LYS A 504 33.42 -1.71 7.31
N ILE A 505 32.92 -2.29 8.39
CA ILE A 505 31.51 -2.27 8.79
C ILE A 505 31.37 -1.18 9.85
N PHE A 506 30.62 -0.12 9.56
CA PHE A 506 30.44 1.05 10.42
C PHE A 506 29.06 1.67 10.19
N ARG A 507 28.72 2.71 10.95
CA ARG A 507 27.37 3.31 11.01
C ARG A 507 26.34 2.23 11.34
N ASP A 508 26.20 1.96 12.62
CA ASP A 508 25.23 1.01 13.15
C ASP A 508 24.23 1.77 14.01
N ALA A 509 23.03 2.00 13.48
CA ALA A 509 22.00 2.74 14.20
C ALA A 509 21.54 1.98 15.46
N TYR A 510 21.45 0.64 15.38
CA TYR A 510 20.81 -0.19 16.40
C TYR A 510 21.78 -0.87 17.36
N ALA A 511 23.05 -1.00 16.98
CA ALA A 511 24.10 -1.57 17.79
C ALA A 511 25.40 -0.77 17.57
N PRO A 512 25.50 0.49 18.03
CA PRO A 512 26.66 1.36 17.82
C PRO A 512 27.93 0.76 18.44
N ALA A 513 28.57 -0.13 17.70
CA ALA A 513 29.86 -0.69 18.00
C ALA A 513 30.94 0.17 17.35
N ALA A 514 32.15 0.13 17.91
CA ALA A 514 33.32 0.59 17.16
C ALA A 514 33.35 -0.18 15.82
N GLY A 515 33.50 0.56 14.71
CA GLY A 515 33.50 -0.04 13.37
C GLY A 515 34.41 -1.26 13.28
N LYS A 516 33.95 -2.32 12.62
CA LYS A 516 34.65 -3.59 12.51
C LYS A 516 35.36 -3.69 11.16
N THR A 517 36.65 -3.97 11.18
CA THR A 517 37.41 -4.30 9.97
C THR A 517 37.46 -5.82 9.77
N VAL A 518 37.14 -6.27 8.56
CA VAL A 518 37.27 -7.65 8.11
C VAL A 518 38.37 -7.71 7.07
N THR A 519 39.47 -8.39 7.38
CA THR A 519 40.55 -8.65 6.41
C THR A 519 40.21 -9.87 5.57
N ILE A 520 40.21 -9.70 4.24
CA ILE A 520 39.92 -10.74 3.26
C ILE A 520 41.25 -11.07 2.57
N ALA A 521 41.79 -12.25 2.87
CA ALA A 521 43.05 -12.72 2.28
C ALA A 521 42.98 -12.73 0.74
N SER A 522 44.14 -12.62 0.10
CA SER A 522 44.24 -12.65 -1.35
C SER A 522 43.67 -13.93 -1.94
N ARG A 523 42.97 -13.83 -3.07
CA ARG A 523 42.32 -14.95 -3.76
C ARG A 523 41.46 -15.84 -2.84
N SER A 524 40.81 -15.23 -1.84
CA SER A 524 40.08 -15.94 -0.80
C SER A 524 38.69 -15.36 -0.56
N LYS A 525 37.91 -16.06 0.26
CA LYS A 525 36.58 -15.65 0.70
C LYS A 525 36.58 -15.44 2.21
N ALA A 526 35.75 -14.50 2.67
CA ALA A 526 35.49 -14.31 4.09
C ALA A 526 33.98 -14.18 4.32
N VAL A 527 33.52 -14.60 5.50
CA VAL A 527 32.12 -14.40 5.91
C VAL A 527 32.11 -13.70 7.24
N GLN A 528 31.30 -12.66 7.36
CA GLN A 528 31.08 -11.93 8.60
C GLN A 528 29.58 -11.86 8.89
N ALA A 529 29.15 -12.37 10.04
CA ALA A 529 27.81 -12.16 10.54
C ALA A 529 27.72 -10.84 11.31
N TRP A 530 26.73 -10.02 10.99
CA TRP A 530 26.29 -8.89 11.81
C TRP A 530 25.04 -9.31 12.57
N GLN A 531 25.12 -9.28 13.89
CA GLN A 531 24.07 -9.77 14.76
C GLN A 531 23.06 -8.65 15.00
N ALA A 532 21.79 -8.87 14.63
CA ALA A 532 20.76 -7.90 14.95
C ALA A 532 20.57 -7.82 16.48
N PRO A 533 20.21 -6.63 17.03
CA PRO A 533 19.83 -6.51 18.42
C PRO A 533 18.72 -7.50 18.75
N LYS A 534 18.82 -8.11 19.95
CA LYS A 534 18.01 -9.27 20.34
C LYS A 534 16.50 -9.02 20.31
N ASP A 535 16.05 -7.77 20.38
CA ASP A 535 14.65 -7.49 20.64
C ASP A 535 13.85 -7.09 19.39
N HIS A 536 14.53 -6.79 18.26
CA HIS A 536 13.87 -6.02 17.19
C HIS A 536 14.12 -6.53 15.76
N ASP A 537 15.18 -7.31 15.48
CA ASP A 537 15.53 -7.80 14.12
C ASP A 537 15.77 -6.71 13.05
N TRP A 538 15.77 -5.44 13.43
CA TRP A 538 16.09 -4.30 12.56
C TRP A 538 17.60 -4.13 12.38
N TYR A 539 18.00 -3.63 11.21
CA TYR A 539 19.37 -3.33 10.85
C TYR A 539 19.45 -2.02 10.06
N ASP A 540 20.52 -1.25 10.29
CA ASP A 540 20.99 -0.16 9.44
C ASP A 540 22.50 -0.10 9.59
N VAL A 541 23.20 -0.62 8.58
CA VAL A 541 24.63 -0.88 8.59
C VAL A 541 25.27 -0.41 7.29
N THR A 542 26.42 0.25 7.37
CA THR A 542 27.24 0.60 6.21
C THR A 542 28.48 -0.29 6.14
N VAL A 543 28.77 -0.81 4.95
CA VAL A 543 30.01 -1.53 4.64
C VAL A 543 30.79 -0.73 3.60
N ALA A 544 31.95 -0.20 3.97
CA ALA A 544 32.90 0.36 3.01
C ALA A 544 33.88 -0.70 2.56
N LEU A 545 33.98 -0.84 1.24
CA LEU A 545 35.00 -1.57 0.51
C LEU A 545 35.89 -0.54 -0.22
N PRO A 546 37.05 -0.92 -0.76
CA PRO A 546 37.81 -0.04 -1.63
C PRO A 546 36.93 0.47 -2.80
N GLY A 547 36.70 1.78 -2.88
CA GLY A 547 35.98 2.40 -3.99
C GLY A 547 34.46 2.28 -4.01
N ILE A 548 33.84 1.55 -3.07
CA ILE A 548 32.38 1.42 -2.97
C ILE A 548 31.92 1.34 -1.50
N GLU A 549 30.90 2.13 -1.20
CA GLU A 549 30.15 2.08 0.05
C GLU A 549 28.77 1.45 -0.20
N VAL A 550 28.39 0.52 0.67
CA VAL A 550 27.11 -0.18 0.64
C VAL A 550 26.38 0.06 1.97
N ARG A 551 25.25 0.77 1.95
CA ARG A 551 24.35 0.88 3.12
C ARG A 551 23.22 -0.12 2.99
N LEU A 552 22.93 -0.86 4.06
CA LEU A 552 21.86 -1.84 4.14
C LEU A 552 20.97 -1.50 5.34
N ALA A 553 19.68 -1.30 5.11
CA ALA A 553 18.71 -1.17 6.19
C ALA A 553 17.42 -1.97 5.93
N GLY A 554 16.68 -2.26 7.00
CA GLY A 554 15.40 -2.97 7.00
C GLY A 554 15.27 -3.92 8.20
N ARG A 555 14.38 -4.90 8.08
CA ARG A 555 14.15 -5.94 9.11
C ARG A 555 14.53 -7.33 8.60
N ILE A 556 15.17 -8.14 9.44
CA ILE A 556 15.39 -9.56 9.16
C ILE A 556 14.06 -10.27 9.36
N GLU A 557 13.32 -10.50 8.29
CA GLU A 557 12.07 -11.24 8.33
C GLU A 557 12.32 -12.73 8.60
N ARG A 558 11.58 -13.28 9.57
CA ARG A 558 11.73 -14.67 10.04
C ARG A 558 10.43 -15.46 9.98
N GLY A 559 9.37 -14.87 9.42
CA GLY A 559 8.02 -15.43 9.44
C GLY A 559 7.42 -15.47 10.85
N ALA A 560 7.79 -14.53 11.71
CA ALA A 560 7.28 -14.40 13.07
C ALA A 560 6.94 -12.94 13.39
N ASP A 561 5.95 -12.76 14.25
CA ASP A 561 5.59 -11.46 14.82
C ASP A 561 6.80 -10.81 15.50
N GLY A 562 6.86 -9.47 15.44
CA GLY A 562 7.95 -8.67 15.95
C GLY A 562 7.48 -7.30 16.44
N ILE A 563 8.27 -6.27 16.17
CA ILE A 563 7.94 -4.88 16.48
C ILE A 563 8.22 -3.96 15.30
N SER A 564 7.59 -2.78 15.29
CA SER A 564 7.91 -1.69 14.37
C SER A 564 9.35 -1.20 14.57
N ASP A 565 9.88 -0.45 13.61
CA ASP A 565 11.24 0.10 13.71
C ASP A 565 11.38 1.00 14.96
N PRO A 566 12.29 0.70 15.91
CA PRO A 566 12.49 1.49 17.12
C PRO A 566 13.29 2.78 16.91
N LEU A 567 13.93 2.97 15.75
CA LEU A 567 14.80 4.11 15.46
C LEU A 567 14.39 4.93 14.25
N SER A 568 13.23 4.65 13.64
CA SER A 568 12.72 5.55 12.61
C SER A 568 12.63 6.97 13.24
N SER A 569 13.42 7.87 12.66
CA SER A 569 13.75 9.22 13.11
C SER A 569 13.76 10.14 11.91
#